data_AF-A0A356BU81-F1
#
_entry.id   AF-A0A356BU81-F1
#
_cell.length_a   1.000
_cell.length_b   1.000
_cell.length_c   1.000
_cell.angle_alpha   90.00
_cell.angle_beta   90.00
_cell.angle_gamma   90.00
#
_symmetry.space_group_name_H-M   'P 1'
#
loop_
_entity.id
_entity.type
_entity.pdbx_description
1 polymer ?
#
loop_
_entity_poly.entity_id
_entity_poly.type
_entity_poly.pdbx_seq_one_letter_code
_entity_poly.pdbx_strand_id
1 'polypeptide(L)'
;MEVRAIKEDYGLRTEQRVLDELSRRKLPCEPRVHIGDLEVDILVGERICVEVDGYYHALKEKVSKDATKEKHLESLGYVVLRINAADAKNRRRLREFASSVVKVYDEERNRESQREKALTRGIPQEELQQLKVKLEKEREKEKQAEEQAEKQESIRAKKLTDEELFLQAIEDLSKRGRK
;
A
#
# COMPACT_ATOMS: atom_id res chain seq x y z
N MET A 1 -35.85 -5.10 14.31
CA MET A 1 -35.49 -4.66 12.94
C MET A 1 -34.65 -3.41 13.07
N GLU A 2 -33.40 -3.45 12.65
CA GLU A 2 -32.68 -2.24 12.25
C GLU A 2 -31.72 -2.64 11.12
N VAL A 3 -32.24 -2.48 9.90
CA VAL A 3 -31.50 -2.66 8.66
C VAL A 3 -30.69 -1.38 8.48
N ARG A 4 -29.41 -1.40 8.85
CA ARG A 4 -28.52 -0.28 8.51
C ARG A 4 -28.16 -0.41 7.03
N ALA A 5 -28.69 0.54 6.27
CA ALA A 5 -28.54 0.68 4.83
C ALA A 5 -27.06 0.64 4.41
N ILE A 6 -26.75 -0.30 3.52
CA ILE A 6 -25.49 -0.41 2.80
C ILE A 6 -25.37 0.82 1.90
N LYS A 7 -24.40 1.69 2.18
CA LYS A 7 -23.98 2.78 1.30
C LYS A 7 -23.30 2.18 0.06
N GLU A 8 -24.02 2.18 -1.05
CA GLU A 8 -23.59 2.11 -2.46
C GLU A 8 -22.23 1.45 -2.77
N ASP A 9 -22.31 0.14 -2.97
CA ASP A 9 -21.26 -0.89 -3.19
C ASP A 9 -20.66 -0.95 -4.63
N TYR A 10 -20.86 0.06 -5.47
CA TYR A 10 -20.71 -0.10 -6.93
C TYR A 10 -19.27 -0.24 -7.45
N GLY A 11 -18.25 0.26 -6.71
CA GLY A 11 -16.83 0.10 -7.04
C GLY A 11 -16.19 -1.14 -6.39
N LEU A 12 -16.49 -1.35 -5.11
CA LEU A 12 -15.96 -2.44 -4.26
C LEU A 12 -16.12 -3.82 -4.88
N ARG A 13 -17.28 -4.11 -5.50
CA ARG A 13 -17.52 -5.44 -6.07
C ARG A 13 -16.71 -5.75 -7.30
N THR A 14 -16.32 -4.73 -8.08
CA THR A 14 -15.54 -4.93 -9.30
C THR A 14 -14.06 -5.03 -8.94
N GLU A 15 -13.59 -4.14 -8.08
CA GLU A 15 -12.27 -4.18 -7.44
C GLU A 15 -12.02 -5.56 -6.79
N GLN A 16 -12.97 -6.03 -5.96
CA GLN A 16 -12.87 -7.33 -5.30
C GLN A 16 -12.76 -8.48 -6.30
N ARG A 17 -13.46 -8.43 -7.44
CA ARG A 17 -13.37 -9.48 -8.47
C ARG A 17 -12.00 -9.51 -9.15
N VAL A 18 -11.40 -8.34 -9.37
CA VAL A 18 -10.04 -8.24 -9.87
C VAL A 18 -9.07 -8.79 -8.83
N LEU A 19 -9.20 -8.37 -7.57
CA LEU A 19 -8.40 -8.83 -6.46
C LEU A 19 -8.48 -10.36 -6.27
N ASP A 20 -9.67 -10.94 -6.33
CA ASP A 20 -9.88 -12.38 -6.22
C ASP A 20 -9.20 -13.14 -7.36
N GLU A 21 -9.27 -12.64 -8.59
CA GLU A 21 -8.64 -13.30 -9.74
C GLU A 21 -7.11 -13.20 -9.70
N LEU A 22 -6.55 -12.08 -9.24
CA LEU A 22 -5.11 -11.92 -9.01
C LEU A 22 -4.63 -12.80 -7.85
N SER A 23 -5.40 -12.85 -6.75
CA SER A 23 -5.10 -13.69 -5.58
C SER A 23 -5.11 -15.17 -5.92
N ARG A 24 -6.03 -15.64 -6.77
CA ARG A 24 -6.04 -17.03 -7.29
C ARG A 24 -4.77 -17.39 -8.04
N ARG A 25 -4.08 -16.40 -8.60
CA ARG A 25 -2.80 -16.57 -9.31
C ARG A 25 -1.60 -16.43 -8.38
N LYS A 26 -1.83 -16.31 -7.07
CA LYS A 26 -0.81 -16.18 -6.03
C LYS A 26 0.06 -14.94 -6.19
N LEU A 27 -0.50 -13.87 -6.77
CA LEU A 27 0.17 -12.57 -6.81
C LEU A 27 0.01 -11.89 -5.44
N PRO A 28 1.09 -11.31 -4.88
CA PRO A 28 0.99 -10.50 -3.66
C PRO A 28 0.25 -9.21 -4.02
N CYS A 29 -0.95 -9.02 -3.47
CA CYS A 29 -1.82 -7.89 -3.78
C CYS A 29 -2.20 -7.14 -2.51
N GLU A 30 -2.11 -5.82 -2.55
CA GLU A 30 -2.57 -4.91 -1.49
C GLU A 30 -3.63 -3.97 -2.07
N PRO A 31 -4.87 -3.98 -1.56
CA PRO A 31 -5.90 -3.04 -2.02
C PRO A 31 -5.71 -1.66 -1.40
N ARG A 32 -6.09 -0.61 -2.14
CA ARG A 32 -6.20 0.80 -1.70
C ARG A 32 -4.93 1.36 -1.09
N VAL A 33 -3.84 1.22 -1.82
CA VAL A 33 -2.53 1.68 -1.39
C VAL A 33 -2.33 3.15 -1.76
N HIS A 34 -1.79 3.93 -0.82
CA HIS A 34 -1.40 5.31 -1.07
C HIS A 34 0.09 5.37 -1.44
N ILE A 35 0.38 5.93 -2.61
CA ILE A 35 1.73 6.19 -3.12
C ILE A 35 1.90 7.71 -3.16
N GLY A 36 2.49 8.27 -2.10
CA GLY A 36 2.50 9.72 -1.88
C GLY A 36 1.08 10.25 -1.71
N ASP A 37 0.72 11.24 -2.52
CA ASP A 37 -0.62 11.87 -2.51
C ASP A 37 -1.64 11.15 -3.41
N LEU A 38 -1.25 10.03 -4.04
CA LEU A 38 -2.10 9.28 -4.97
C LEU A 38 -2.59 7.97 -4.36
N GLU A 39 -3.88 7.72 -4.41
CA GLU A 39 -4.48 6.41 -4.08
C GLU A 39 -4.56 5.54 -5.34
N VAL A 40 -4.15 4.28 -5.22
CA VAL A 40 -4.22 3.24 -6.26
C VAL A 40 -5.12 2.12 -5.77
N ASP A 41 -5.99 1.60 -6.64
CA ASP A 41 -6.97 0.57 -6.26
C ASP A 41 -6.31 -0.73 -5.77
N ILE A 42 -5.31 -1.24 -6.50
CA ILE A 42 -4.58 -2.46 -6.11
C ILE A 42 -3.10 -2.30 -6.45
N LEU A 43 -2.23 -2.49 -5.48
CA LEU A 43 -0.78 -2.68 -5.69
C LEU A 43 -0.47 -4.17 -5.79
N VAL A 44 0.29 -4.56 -6.80
CA VAL A 44 0.74 -5.94 -7.04
C VAL A 44 2.27 -5.98 -6.93
N GLY A 45 2.77 -6.78 -5.98
CA GLY A 45 4.19 -6.76 -5.61
C GLY A 45 4.60 -5.37 -5.12
N GLU A 46 5.74 -4.89 -5.59
CA GLU A 46 6.28 -3.59 -5.14
C GLU A 46 6.04 -2.44 -6.12
N ARG A 47 5.75 -2.75 -7.40
CA ARG A 47 5.83 -1.75 -8.49
C ARG A 47 4.64 -1.73 -9.44
N ILE A 48 3.72 -2.70 -9.39
CA ILE A 48 2.65 -2.79 -10.38
C ILE A 48 1.37 -2.24 -9.77
N CYS A 49 0.90 -1.12 -10.29
CA CYS A 49 -0.36 -0.49 -9.91
C CYS A 49 -1.47 -0.99 -10.84
N VAL A 50 -2.55 -1.53 -10.29
CA VAL A 50 -3.75 -1.91 -11.03
C VAL A 50 -4.87 -0.94 -10.67
N GLU A 51 -5.43 -0.30 -11.68
CA GLU A 51 -6.56 0.64 -11.55
C GLU A 51 -7.80 0.02 -12.21
N VAL A 52 -8.93 0.08 -11.50
CA VAL A 52 -10.22 -0.46 -11.94
C VAL A 52 -11.13 0.72 -12.27
N ASP A 53 -11.09 1.15 -13.53
CA ASP A 53 -11.86 2.32 -13.97
C ASP A 53 -13.36 2.09 -13.73
N GLY A 54 -13.93 2.89 -12.82
CA GLY A 54 -15.36 2.99 -12.61
C GLY A 54 -16.06 3.67 -13.80
N TYR A 55 -17.37 3.51 -13.91
CA TYR A 55 -18.18 4.14 -14.99
C TYR A 55 -18.07 5.69 -15.05
N TYR A 56 -17.46 6.31 -14.04
CA TYR A 56 -17.33 7.76 -13.86
C TYR A 56 -16.11 8.42 -14.53
N HIS A 57 -15.25 7.68 -15.24
CA HIS A 57 -14.11 8.28 -15.99
C HIS A 57 -14.51 8.91 -17.35
N ALA A 58 -15.80 8.95 -17.70
CA ALA A 58 -16.28 9.46 -18.99
C ALA A 58 -16.34 11.01 -19.12
N LEU A 59 -16.06 11.78 -18.06
CA LEU A 59 -15.99 13.24 -18.15
C LEU A 59 -14.61 13.70 -18.63
N LYS A 60 -14.58 14.37 -19.79
CA LYS A 60 -13.36 14.88 -20.48
C LYS A 60 -12.39 15.67 -19.59
N GLU A 61 -12.89 16.32 -18.54
CA GLU A 61 -12.07 17.10 -17.59
C GLU A 61 -11.19 16.24 -16.66
N LYS A 62 -11.51 14.95 -16.50
CA LYS A 62 -10.70 14.01 -15.68
C LYS A 62 -9.63 13.27 -16.47
N VAL A 63 -9.72 13.25 -17.80
CA VAL A 63 -8.74 12.57 -18.67
C VAL A 63 -7.34 13.18 -18.55
N SER A 64 -7.24 14.51 -18.40
CA SER A 64 -5.95 15.18 -18.19
C SER A 64 -5.34 14.89 -16.83
N LYS A 65 -6.18 14.78 -15.78
CA LYS A 65 -5.76 14.40 -14.43
C LYS A 65 -5.30 12.95 -14.38
N ASP A 66 -6.01 12.06 -15.06
CA ASP A 66 -5.69 10.63 -15.12
C ASP A 66 -4.38 10.38 -15.88
N ALA A 67 -4.12 11.10 -16.98
CA ALA A 67 -2.86 11.03 -17.71
C ALA A 67 -1.68 11.60 -16.91
N THR A 68 -1.94 12.59 -16.05
CA THR A 68 -0.91 13.16 -15.16
C THR A 68 -0.60 12.21 -14.01
N LYS A 69 -1.63 11.55 -13.43
CA LYS A 69 -1.48 10.50 -12.41
C LYS A 69 -0.60 9.36 -12.92
N GLU A 70 -0.90 8.86 -14.10
CA GLU A 70 -0.15 7.75 -14.72
C GLU A 70 1.30 8.13 -14.95
N LYS A 71 1.56 9.27 -15.60
CA LYS A 71 2.93 9.77 -15.80
C LYS A 71 3.69 9.97 -14.51
N HIS A 72 3.01 10.40 -13.44
CA HIS A 72 3.65 10.59 -12.14
C HIS A 72 4.05 9.25 -11.53
N LEU A 73 3.15 8.27 -11.50
CA LEU A 73 3.45 6.91 -11.02
C LEU A 73 4.55 6.25 -11.87
N GLU A 74 4.51 6.39 -13.18
CA GLU A 74 5.56 5.92 -14.08
C GLU A 74 6.91 6.60 -13.80
N SER A 75 6.91 7.90 -13.52
CA SER A 75 8.14 8.63 -13.15
C SER A 75 8.76 8.15 -11.84
N LEU A 76 7.92 7.64 -10.93
CA LEU A 76 8.35 7.00 -9.68
C LEU A 76 8.79 5.54 -9.90
N GLY A 77 8.68 5.02 -11.13
CA GLY A 77 9.12 3.68 -11.52
C GLY A 77 8.06 2.60 -11.30
N TYR A 78 6.80 2.99 -11.14
CA TYR A 78 5.67 2.05 -11.12
C TYR A 78 5.18 1.75 -12.54
N VAL A 79 4.59 0.57 -12.72
CA VAL A 79 3.90 0.17 -13.94
C VAL A 79 2.40 0.22 -13.68
N VAL A 80 1.66 1.05 -14.42
CA VAL A 80 0.21 1.18 -14.24
C VAL A 80 -0.53 0.34 -15.28
N LEU A 81 -1.44 -0.52 -14.83
CA LEU A 81 -2.29 -1.37 -15.66
C LEU A 81 -3.75 -1.08 -15.34
N ARG A 82 -4.52 -0.68 -16.35
CA ARG A 82 -5.93 -0.34 -16.16
C ARG A 82 -6.86 -1.41 -16.71
N ILE A 83 -7.96 -1.66 -16.00
CA ILE A 83 -9.08 -2.46 -16.50
C ILE A 83 -10.38 -1.71 -16.28
N ASN A 84 -11.17 -1.56 -17.34
CA ASN A 84 -12.48 -0.94 -17.21
C ASN A 84 -13.49 -1.89 -16.52
N ALA A 85 -14.52 -1.31 -15.90
CA ALA A 85 -15.54 -2.09 -15.20
C ALA A 85 -16.28 -3.11 -16.10
N ALA A 86 -16.38 -2.88 -17.41
CA ALA A 86 -17.05 -3.81 -18.33
C ALA A 86 -16.20 -5.07 -18.56
N ASP A 87 -14.90 -4.90 -18.77
CA ASP A 87 -13.93 -5.98 -18.95
C ASP A 87 -13.69 -6.73 -17.64
N ALA A 88 -13.69 -6.04 -16.50
CA ALA A 88 -13.60 -6.68 -15.19
C ALA A 88 -14.83 -7.58 -14.88
N LYS A 89 -16.01 -7.24 -15.41
CA LYS A 89 -17.21 -8.09 -15.31
C LYS A 89 -17.17 -9.29 -16.27
N ASN A 90 -16.45 -9.18 -17.39
CA ASN A 90 -16.31 -10.24 -18.36
C ASN A 90 -15.20 -11.21 -17.95
N ARG A 91 -15.57 -12.44 -17.58
CA ARG A 91 -14.64 -13.47 -17.08
C ARG A 91 -13.46 -13.76 -18.01
N ARG A 92 -13.67 -13.72 -19.33
CA ARG A 92 -12.60 -13.97 -20.31
C ARG A 92 -11.60 -12.81 -20.32
N ARG A 93 -12.11 -11.58 -20.43
CA ARG A 93 -11.29 -10.35 -20.44
C ARG A 93 -10.53 -10.17 -19.14
N LEU A 94 -11.19 -10.39 -18.00
CA LEU A 94 -10.55 -10.38 -16.68
C LEU A 94 -9.38 -11.37 -16.60
N ARG A 95 -9.54 -12.58 -17.16
CA ARG A 95 -8.46 -13.58 -17.21
C ARG A 95 -7.31 -13.18 -18.12
N GLU A 96 -7.60 -12.58 -19.27
CA GLU A 96 -6.60 -12.06 -20.21
C GLU A 96 -5.81 -10.92 -19.56
N PHE A 97 -6.50 -10.00 -18.88
CA PHE A 97 -5.90 -8.93 -18.10
C PHE A 97 -5.02 -9.48 -16.97
N ALA A 98 -5.56 -10.37 -16.13
CA ALA A 98 -4.79 -10.97 -15.04
C ALA A 98 -3.56 -11.76 -15.56
N SER A 99 -3.64 -12.41 -16.73
CA SER A 99 -2.47 -13.02 -17.37
C SER A 99 -1.44 -11.99 -17.82
N SER A 100 -1.88 -10.79 -18.21
CA SER A 100 -0.98 -9.69 -18.56
C SER A 100 -0.29 -9.14 -17.31
N VAL A 101 -1.03 -8.98 -16.20
CA VAL A 101 -0.46 -8.59 -14.89
C VAL A 101 0.60 -9.59 -14.43
N VAL A 102 0.33 -10.90 -14.55
CA VAL A 102 1.32 -11.94 -14.20
C VAL A 102 2.60 -11.80 -15.03
N LYS A 103 2.49 -11.59 -16.35
CA LYS A 103 3.68 -11.40 -17.20
C LYS A 103 4.52 -10.21 -16.76
N VAL A 104 3.88 -9.07 -16.52
CA VAL A 104 4.56 -7.86 -16.05
C VAL A 104 5.20 -8.10 -14.68
N TYR A 105 4.51 -8.82 -13.79
CA TYR A 105 5.05 -9.19 -12.48
C TYR A 105 6.29 -10.08 -12.59
N ASP A 106 6.26 -11.10 -13.44
CA ASP A 106 7.42 -11.96 -13.67
C ASP A 106 8.59 -11.19 -14.30
N GLU A 107 8.32 -10.27 -15.23
CA GLU A 107 9.32 -9.39 -15.83
C GLU A 107 9.97 -8.45 -14.79
N GLU A 108 9.16 -7.81 -13.95
CA GLU A 108 9.66 -6.92 -12.89
C GLU A 108 10.47 -7.69 -11.84
N ARG A 109 9.99 -8.86 -11.41
CA ARG A 109 10.73 -9.73 -10.49
C ARG A 109 12.08 -10.19 -11.07
N ASN A 110 12.12 -10.46 -12.37
CA ASN A 110 13.36 -10.81 -13.06
C ASN A 110 14.32 -9.62 -13.15
N ARG A 111 13.82 -8.41 -13.43
CA ARG A 111 14.62 -7.17 -13.44
C ARG A 111 15.19 -6.88 -12.06
N GLU A 112 14.40 -7.04 -11.02
CA GLU A 112 14.85 -6.88 -9.64
C GLU A 112 15.93 -7.87 -9.27
N SER A 113 15.74 -9.16 -9.58
CA SER A 113 16.75 -10.19 -9.39
C SER A 113 18.06 -9.87 -10.12
N GLN A 114 17.99 -9.26 -11.31
CA GLN A 114 19.17 -8.79 -12.05
C GLN A 114 19.82 -7.57 -11.39
N ARG A 115 19.04 -6.62 -10.88
CA ARG A 115 19.54 -5.45 -10.13
C ARG A 115 20.24 -5.88 -8.85
N GLU A 116 19.65 -6.77 -8.07
CA GLU A 116 20.28 -7.32 -6.87
C GLU A 116 21.61 -8.02 -7.19
N LYS A 117 21.63 -8.83 -8.26
CA LYS A 117 22.88 -9.47 -8.74
C LYS A 117 23.93 -8.46 -9.20
N ALA A 118 23.51 -7.32 -9.75
CA ALA A 118 24.42 -6.25 -10.15
C ALA A 118 24.98 -5.50 -8.93
N LEU A 119 24.15 -5.23 -7.91
CA LEU A 119 24.56 -4.58 -6.66
C LEU A 119 25.48 -5.46 -5.81
N THR A 120 25.28 -6.78 -5.86
CA THR A 120 26.08 -7.77 -5.12
C THR A 120 27.28 -8.30 -5.90
N ARG A 121 27.57 -7.76 -7.08
CA ARG A 121 28.64 -8.24 -7.96
C ARG A 121 30.01 -7.99 -7.31
N GLY A 122 30.68 -9.07 -6.94
CA GLY A 122 32.02 -9.04 -6.33
C GLY A 122 32.04 -9.22 -4.80
N ILE A 123 30.88 -9.33 -4.16
CA ILE A 123 30.80 -9.63 -2.72
C ILE A 123 30.68 -11.16 -2.52
N PRO A 124 31.53 -11.79 -1.69
CA PRO A 124 31.38 -13.20 -1.32
C PRO A 124 29.98 -13.50 -0.75
N GLN A 125 29.37 -14.62 -1.17
CA GLN A 125 28.00 -14.97 -0.76
C GLN A 125 27.83 -15.11 0.76
N GLU A 126 28.88 -15.56 1.46
CA GLU A 126 28.87 -15.73 2.91
C GLU A 126 28.76 -14.40 3.65
N GLU A 127 29.49 -13.37 3.20
CA GLU A 127 29.43 -12.02 3.78
C GLU A 127 28.04 -11.40 3.60
N LEU A 128 27.41 -11.61 2.44
CA LEU A 128 26.04 -11.16 2.16
C LEU A 128 25.02 -11.81 3.09
N GLN A 129 25.14 -13.12 3.33
CA GLN A 129 24.23 -13.81 4.25
C GLN A 129 24.39 -13.29 5.69
N GLN A 130 25.63 -13.06 6.13
CA GLN A 130 25.89 -12.50 7.46
C GLN A 130 25.34 -11.08 7.60
N LEU A 131 25.47 -10.24 6.58
CA LEU A 131 24.92 -8.88 6.55
C LEU A 131 23.38 -8.89 6.60
N LYS A 132 22.73 -9.76 5.82
CA LYS A 132 21.26 -9.91 5.85
C LYS A 132 20.76 -10.30 7.24
N VAL A 133 21.40 -11.28 7.89
CA VAL A 133 21.04 -11.71 9.25
C VAL A 133 21.27 -10.60 10.29
N LYS A 134 22.32 -9.78 10.14
CA LYS A 134 22.55 -8.63 11.03
C LYS A 134 21.45 -7.58 10.89
N LEU A 135 21.09 -7.22 9.65
CA LEU A 135 20.04 -6.25 9.35
C LEU A 135 18.66 -6.69 9.85
N GLU A 136 18.30 -7.97 9.69
CA GLU A 136 17.04 -8.50 10.24
C GLU A 136 16.99 -8.39 11.76
N LYS A 137 18.08 -8.75 12.44
CA LYS A 137 18.18 -8.62 13.90
C LYS A 137 18.13 -7.17 14.37
N GLU A 138 18.69 -6.23 13.62
CA GLU A 138 18.60 -4.80 13.94
C GLU A 138 17.17 -4.28 13.77
N ARG A 139 16.50 -4.61 12.67
CA ARG A 139 15.08 -4.26 12.46
C ARG A 139 14.15 -4.86 13.51
N GLU A 140 14.37 -6.10 13.91
CA GLU A 140 13.58 -6.72 14.99
C GLU A 140 13.81 -6.03 16.33
N LYS A 141 15.05 -5.61 16.62
CA LYS A 141 15.36 -4.83 17.83
C LYS A 141 14.71 -3.46 17.81
N GLU A 142 14.72 -2.77 16.67
CA GLU A 142 14.04 -1.47 16.50
C GLU A 142 12.54 -1.61 16.74
N LYS A 143 11.88 -2.59 16.11
CA LYS A 143 10.45 -2.85 16.34
C LYS A 143 10.14 -3.19 17.80
N GLN A 144 10.97 -4.01 18.45
CA GLN A 144 10.80 -4.32 19.86
C GLN A 144 11.02 -3.09 20.76
N ALA A 145 11.94 -2.20 20.41
CA ALA A 145 12.16 -0.95 21.14
C ALA A 145 10.97 0.02 20.99
N GLU A 146 10.41 0.14 19.78
CA GLU A 146 9.20 0.94 19.53
C GLU A 146 7.99 0.39 20.28
N GLU A 147 7.73 -0.91 20.21
CA GLU A 147 6.62 -1.54 20.96
C GLU A 147 6.79 -1.41 22.49
N GLN A 148 8.03 -1.45 22.98
CA GLN A 148 8.31 -1.23 24.41
C GLN A 148 8.12 0.24 24.80
N ALA A 149 8.49 1.18 23.94
CA ALA A 149 8.25 2.61 24.16
C ALA A 149 6.74 2.92 24.21
N GLU A 150 5.94 2.41 23.28
CA GLU A 150 4.48 2.60 23.26
C GLU A 150 3.79 1.95 24.49
N LYS A 151 4.26 0.77 24.90
CA LYS A 151 3.77 0.12 26.13
C LYS A 151 4.15 0.92 27.38
N GLN A 152 5.35 1.48 27.45
CA GLN A 152 5.75 2.32 28.58
C GLN A 152 4.99 3.65 28.61
N GLU A 153 4.76 4.29 27.48
CA GLU A 153 3.96 5.52 27.38
C GLU A 153 2.51 5.28 27.78
N SER A 154 1.89 4.19 27.32
CA SER A 154 0.50 3.84 27.71
C SER A 154 0.37 3.43 29.19
N ILE A 155 1.38 2.77 29.77
CA ILE A 155 1.43 2.47 31.21
C ILE A 155 1.64 3.76 32.02
N ARG A 156 2.49 4.69 31.54
CA ARG A 156 2.71 5.98 32.20
C ARG A 156 1.46 6.84 32.17
N ALA A 157 0.73 6.87 31.04
CA ALA A 157 -0.56 7.55 30.92
C ALA A 157 -1.64 6.94 31.84
N LYS A 158 -1.65 5.61 32.03
CA LYS A 158 -2.56 4.92 32.98
C LYS A 158 -2.19 5.11 34.46
N LYS A 159 -0.99 5.59 34.78
CA LYS A 159 -0.53 5.84 36.15
C LYS A 159 -0.82 7.25 36.66
N LEU A 160 -1.17 8.20 35.77
CA LEU A 160 -1.72 9.47 36.23
C LEU A 160 -3.14 9.24 36.76
N THR A 161 -3.41 9.77 37.93
CA THR A 161 -4.77 9.85 38.47
C THR A 161 -5.59 10.87 37.66
N ASP A 162 -6.92 10.74 37.64
CA ASP A 162 -7.81 11.66 36.91
C ASP A 162 -7.59 13.13 37.28
N GLU A 163 -7.17 13.39 38.53
CA GLU A 163 -6.83 14.73 39.03
C GLU A 163 -5.53 15.27 38.41
N GLU A 164 -4.52 14.43 38.23
CA GLU A 164 -3.24 14.82 37.61
C GLU A 164 -3.39 15.02 36.10
N LEU A 165 -4.22 14.20 35.43
CA LEU A 165 -4.60 14.40 34.03
C LEU A 165 -5.31 15.74 33.81
N PHE A 166 -6.19 16.12 34.73
CA PHE A 166 -6.90 17.39 34.69
C PHE A 166 -5.95 18.59 34.89
N LEU A 167 -5.04 18.51 35.87
CA LEU A 167 -4.05 19.57 36.11
C LEU A 167 -3.08 19.74 34.92
N GLN A 168 -2.66 18.65 34.29
CA GLN A 168 -1.79 18.68 33.12
C GLN A 168 -2.48 19.29 31.89
N ALA A 169 -3.76 18.97 31.68
CA ALA A 169 -4.56 19.58 30.60
C ALA A 169 -4.74 21.10 30.79
N ILE A 170 -4.92 21.56 32.03
CA ILE A 170 -4.99 22.99 32.36
C ILE A 170 -3.64 23.67 32.09
N GLU A 171 -2.52 23.03 32.44
CA GLU A 171 -1.19 23.58 32.23
C GLU A 171 -0.86 23.73 30.73
N ASP A 172 -1.23 22.74 29.91
CA ASP A 172 -1.02 22.77 28.46
C ASP A 172 -1.90 23.81 27.75
N LEU A 173 -3.13 24.02 28.21
CA LEU A 173 -4.00 25.12 27.75
C LEU A 173 -3.42 26.50 28.12
N SER A 174 -2.84 26.64 29.31
CA SER A 174 -2.18 27.86 29.77
C SER A 174 -0.92 28.20 28.95
N LYS A 175 -0.14 27.18 28.54
CA LYS A 175 1.06 27.36 27.70
C LYS A 175 0.73 27.73 26.25
N ARG A 176 -0.37 27.22 25.69
CA ARG A 176 -0.83 27.57 24.32
C ARG A 176 -1.43 28.98 24.20
N GLY A 177 -1.81 29.62 25.31
CA GLY A 177 -2.38 30.97 25.34
C GLY A 177 -1.39 32.13 25.52
N ARG A 178 -0.08 31.86 25.59
CA ARG A 178 0.98 32.90 25.63
C ARG A 178 1.75 32.96 24.32
N LYS A 179 1.11 33.47 23.26
CA LYS A 179 1.74 34.16 22.14
C LYS A 179 0.74 35.14 21.54
#